data_AF-A0A225VD42-F1
#
_entry.id   AF-A0A225VD42-F1
#
_cell.length_a   1.000
_cell.length_b   1.000
_cell.length_c   1.000
_cell.angle_alpha   90.00
_cell.angle_beta   90.00
_cell.angle_gamma   90.00
#
_symmetry.space_group_name_H-M   'P 1'
#
loop_
_entity.id
_entity.type
_entity.pdbx_description
1 polymer ?
#
loop_
_entity_poly.entity_id
_entity_poly.type
_entity_poly.pdbx_seq_one_letter_code
_entity_poly.pdbx_strand_id
1 'polypeptide(L)'
;MWLSTSRFIALSLLVTLAIAVTAVSTTSATTLADARPLRIHFKLKRNSMKMFGQLEFDVFANPIVSSDNTTVRYDGYATFVEDTTKHTIVMVDGIAYFVTLTADGTETAECSSSSSLALLNYIIPALNEATAISSATVEDKEITCSSGDLFKVVLGDAIFVLCASGSSGFIVYGSDLDITV
;
A
#
# COMPACT_ATOMS: atom_id res chain seq x y z
N MET A 1 -49.87 -9.45 79.59
CA MET A 1 -49.39 -8.11 79.17
C MET A 1 -48.48 -8.32 77.95
N TRP A 2 -48.88 -7.89 76.74
CA TRP A 2 -48.52 -6.59 76.10
C TRP A 2 -46.99 -6.41 76.04
N LEU A 3 -46.30 -6.08 74.94
CA LEU A 3 -46.55 -5.70 73.53
C LEU A 3 -45.12 -5.79 72.90
N SER A 4 -44.86 -6.14 71.63
CA SER A 4 -44.83 -5.20 70.51
C SER A 4 -43.87 -5.76 69.44
N THR A 5 -44.27 -5.58 68.19
CA THR A 5 -43.55 -5.86 66.94
C THR A 5 -42.38 -4.89 66.68
N SER A 6 -41.36 -5.34 65.96
CA SER A 6 -40.66 -4.49 64.97
C SER A 6 -40.05 -5.30 63.84
N ARG A 7 -40.31 -4.83 62.62
CA ARG A 7 -39.91 -5.38 61.33
C ARG A 7 -38.62 -4.69 60.83
N PHE A 8 -37.95 -5.37 59.90
CA PHE A 8 -36.93 -4.87 58.94
C PHE A 8 -35.54 -4.58 59.56
N ILE A 9 -34.40 -4.86 58.91
CA ILE A 9 -34.03 -4.74 57.50
C ILE A 9 -33.00 -5.85 57.18
N ALA A 10 -33.25 -6.64 56.13
CA ALA A 10 -32.22 -7.52 55.56
C ALA A 10 -31.28 -6.66 54.68
N LEU A 11 -30.05 -6.42 55.14
CA LEU A 11 -29.00 -5.87 54.29
C LEU A 11 -28.50 -6.98 53.35
N SER A 12 -29.07 -7.05 52.16
CA SER A 12 -28.48 -7.82 51.06
C SER A 12 -27.25 -7.07 50.53
N LEU A 13 -26.05 -7.50 50.95
CA LEU A 13 -24.78 -7.09 50.35
C LEU A 13 -24.70 -7.69 48.93
N LEU A 14 -24.99 -6.89 47.90
CA LEU A 14 -24.65 -7.22 46.52
C LEU A 14 -23.16 -6.93 46.31
N VAL A 15 -22.34 -7.97 46.39
CA VAL A 15 -20.95 -7.92 45.94
C VAL A 15 -20.96 -8.02 44.42
N THR A 16 -20.89 -6.87 43.73
CA THR A 16 -20.68 -6.84 42.29
C THR A 16 -19.20 -7.10 41.99
N LEU A 17 -18.89 -8.32 41.57
CA LEU A 17 -17.57 -8.68 41.07
C LEU A 17 -17.41 -8.09 39.65
N ALA A 18 -16.80 -6.91 39.56
CA ALA A 18 -16.41 -6.34 38.27
C ALA A 18 -15.19 -7.12 37.75
N ILE A 19 -15.42 -8.02 36.79
CA ILE A 19 -14.33 -8.66 36.04
C ILE A 19 -13.81 -7.60 35.06
N ALA A 20 -12.71 -6.95 35.41
CA ALA A 20 -11.95 -6.15 34.46
C ALA A 20 -11.30 -7.11 33.46
N VAL A 21 -11.94 -7.31 32.30
CA VAL A 21 -11.31 -7.97 31.16
C VAL A 21 -10.27 -7.00 30.63
N THR A 22 -9.02 -7.17 31.04
CA THR A 22 -7.90 -6.51 30.37
C THR A 22 -7.76 -7.15 29.00
N ALA A 23 -8.31 -6.52 27.98
CA ALA A 23 -7.98 -6.83 26.61
C ALA A 23 -6.48 -6.57 26.43
N VAL A 24 -5.69 -7.66 26.35
CA VAL A 24 -4.30 -7.57 25.95
C VAL A 24 -4.29 -7.32 24.44
N SER A 25 -4.25 -6.05 24.07
CA SER A 25 -3.95 -5.66 22.69
C SER A 25 -2.45 -5.87 22.48
N THR A 26 -2.03 -7.06 22.04
CA THR A 26 -0.70 -7.24 21.45
C THR A 26 -0.68 -6.56 20.08
N THR A 27 -0.60 -5.23 20.05
CA THR A 27 -0.10 -4.54 18.85
C THR A 27 1.38 -4.83 18.79
N SER A 28 1.75 -5.90 18.07
CA SER A 28 3.10 -6.02 17.53
C SER A 28 3.32 -4.77 16.69
N ALA A 29 4.03 -3.78 17.24
CA ALA A 29 4.49 -2.66 16.45
C ALA A 29 5.45 -3.22 15.41
N THR A 30 4.96 -3.51 14.21
CA THR A 30 5.79 -3.82 13.06
C THR A 30 6.63 -2.58 12.80
N THR A 31 7.86 -2.60 13.30
CA THR A 31 8.82 -1.55 13.02
C THR A 31 9.06 -1.54 11.52
N LEU A 32 8.90 -0.38 10.90
CA LEU A 32 9.17 -0.21 9.47
C LEU A 32 10.66 -0.36 9.10
N ALA A 33 11.52 -0.57 10.11
CA ALA A 33 12.94 -0.86 9.95
C ALA A 33 13.25 -2.12 9.12
N ASP A 34 12.33 -3.09 9.02
CA ASP A 34 12.50 -4.28 8.17
C ASP A 34 11.83 -4.13 6.78
N ALA A 35 11.55 -2.89 6.34
CA ALA A 35 11.08 -2.66 4.99
C ALA A 35 12.10 -3.20 3.96
N ARG A 36 11.59 -3.89 2.94
CA ARG A 36 12.42 -4.62 1.96
C ARG A 36 12.34 -3.98 0.59
N PRO A 37 13.40 -4.06 -0.22
CA PRO A 37 13.33 -3.69 -1.63
C PRO A 37 12.22 -4.45 -2.36
N LEU A 38 11.50 -3.75 -3.23
CA LEU A 38 10.38 -4.29 -4.00
C LEU A 38 10.73 -4.32 -5.49
N ARG A 39 10.29 -5.35 -6.19
CA ARG A 39 10.20 -5.35 -7.65
C ARG A 39 8.74 -5.22 -8.02
N ILE A 40 8.34 -4.05 -8.49
CA ILE A 40 6.97 -3.72 -8.84
C ILE A 40 6.83 -3.87 -10.35
N HIS A 41 6.14 -4.92 -10.77
CA HIS A 41 5.83 -5.17 -12.17
C HIS A 41 4.54 -4.44 -12.57
N PHE A 42 4.63 -3.57 -13.56
CA PHE A 42 3.50 -2.84 -14.13
C PHE A 42 3.08 -3.47 -15.46
N LYS A 43 1.78 -3.63 -15.64
CA LYS A 43 1.15 -4.00 -16.91
C LYS A 43 0.06 -3.00 -17.27
N LEU A 44 0.35 -2.11 -18.19
CA LEU A 44 -0.56 -1.08 -18.68
C LEU A 44 -1.48 -1.66 -19.76
N LYS A 45 -2.78 -1.40 -19.67
CA LYS A 45 -3.79 -2.00 -20.56
C LYS A 45 -4.10 -1.15 -21.79
N ARG A 46 -3.86 0.17 -21.72
CA ARG A 46 -4.17 1.12 -22.80
C ARG A 46 -2.91 1.53 -23.55
N ASN A 47 -2.95 1.47 -24.88
CA ASN A 47 -1.85 1.93 -25.75
C ASN A 47 -1.45 3.39 -25.50
N SER A 48 -2.39 4.25 -25.09
CA SER A 48 -2.12 5.65 -24.77
C SER A 48 -1.30 5.85 -23.49
N MET A 49 -1.11 4.80 -22.68
CA MET A 49 -0.35 4.85 -21.43
C MET A 49 1.09 4.36 -21.60
N LYS A 50 1.51 3.98 -22.81
CA LYS A 50 2.87 3.49 -23.05
C LYS A 50 3.91 4.43 -22.46
N MET A 51 4.81 3.86 -21.67
CA MET A 51 5.98 4.56 -21.14
C MET A 51 7.16 4.20 -22.03
N PHE A 52 7.68 5.18 -22.78
CA PHE A 52 8.78 4.96 -23.74
C PHE A 52 8.54 3.75 -24.66
N GLY A 53 7.34 3.66 -25.22
CA GLY A 53 6.91 2.57 -26.10
C GLY A 53 6.47 1.27 -25.39
N GLN A 54 6.70 1.11 -24.08
CA GLN A 54 6.44 -0.11 -23.31
C GLN A 54 5.08 -0.08 -22.62
N LEU A 55 4.37 -1.21 -22.63
CA LEU A 55 3.18 -1.44 -21.79
C LEU A 55 3.49 -2.29 -20.56
N GLU A 56 4.62 -2.98 -20.53
CA GLU A 56 5.03 -3.81 -19.40
C GLU A 56 6.45 -3.44 -19.01
N PHE A 57 6.68 -3.20 -17.72
CA PHE A 57 8.00 -2.84 -17.19
C PHE A 57 8.06 -3.08 -15.68
N ASP A 58 9.28 -3.22 -15.17
CA ASP A 58 9.55 -3.32 -13.74
C ASP A 58 10.05 -1.98 -13.20
N VAL A 59 9.56 -1.62 -12.02
CA VAL A 59 10.13 -0.57 -11.16
C VAL A 59 10.74 -1.26 -9.94
N PHE A 60 12.00 -0.99 -9.68
CA PHE A 60 12.70 -1.51 -8.52
C PHE A 60 12.73 -0.41 -7.47
N ALA A 61 12.18 -0.68 -6.30
CA ALA A 61 11.95 0.31 -5.27
C ALA A 61 12.74 -0.02 -4.01
N ASN A 62 13.60 0.90 -3.57
CA ASN A 62 14.39 0.74 -2.36
C ASN A 62 13.74 1.51 -1.19
N PRO A 63 13.52 0.87 -0.03
CA PRO A 63 12.94 1.55 1.12
C PRO A 63 13.94 2.52 1.75
N ILE A 64 13.44 3.70 2.07
CA ILE A 64 14.10 4.72 2.88
C ILE A 64 13.25 4.90 4.15
N VAL A 65 13.76 4.36 5.25
CA VAL A 65 13.10 4.43 6.56
C VAL A 65 13.42 5.78 7.21
N SER A 66 12.41 6.47 7.76
CA SER A 66 12.63 7.70 8.51
C SER A 66 13.48 7.46 9.76
N SER A 67 14.18 8.48 10.25
CA SER A 67 15.07 8.37 11.41
C SER A 67 14.37 7.89 12.70
N ASP A 68 13.06 8.13 12.81
CA ASP A 68 12.22 7.70 13.93
C ASP A 68 11.56 6.32 13.69
N ASN A 69 11.83 5.67 12.55
CA ASN A 69 11.29 4.38 12.13
C ASN A 69 9.75 4.31 12.03
N THR A 70 9.08 5.45 11.89
CA THR A 70 7.61 5.53 11.83
C THR A 70 7.05 5.61 10.42
N THR A 71 7.89 5.93 9.42
CA THR A 71 7.49 6.04 8.02
C THR A 71 8.52 5.39 7.10
N VAL A 72 8.05 4.91 5.96
CA VAL A 72 8.90 4.42 4.87
C VAL A 72 8.50 5.12 3.58
N ARG A 73 9.49 5.71 2.93
CA ARG A 73 9.42 6.13 1.54
C ARG A 73 10.08 5.08 0.67
N TYR A 74 9.68 4.96 -0.58
CA TYR A 74 10.39 4.13 -1.55
C TYR A 74 10.96 4.99 -2.66
N ASP A 75 12.28 4.95 -2.81
CA ASP A 75 12.99 5.56 -3.92
C ASP A 75 13.13 4.51 -5.03
N GLY A 76 12.44 4.75 -6.15
CA GLY A 76 12.36 3.81 -7.27
C GLY A 76 13.35 4.08 -8.39
N TYR A 77 13.70 3.05 -9.13
CA TYR A 77 14.37 3.16 -10.42
C TYR A 77 13.69 2.26 -11.48
N ALA A 78 13.61 2.78 -12.70
CA ALA A 78 13.12 2.04 -13.87
C ALA A 78 13.89 2.47 -15.11
N THR A 79 14.17 1.52 -15.99
CA THR A 79 14.90 1.76 -17.24
C THR A 79 14.11 1.23 -18.42
N PHE A 80 14.03 2.06 -19.45
CA PHE A 80 13.35 1.80 -20.69
C PHE A 80 14.33 1.97 -21.85
N VAL A 81 14.17 1.17 -22.89
CA VAL A 81 14.93 1.30 -24.13
C VAL A 81 13.93 1.57 -25.24
N GLU A 82 14.06 2.73 -25.88
CA GLU A 82 13.32 3.13 -27.06
C GLU A 82 14.32 3.28 -28.21
N ASP A 83 14.22 2.39 -29.20
CA ASP A 83 15.19 2.24 -30.28
C ASP A 83 16.64 2.07 -29.81
N THR A 84 17.41 3.17 -29.80
CA THR A 84 18.82 3.20 -29.38
C THR A 84 19.05 4.14 -28.18
N THR A 85 17.97 4.70 -27.64
CA THR A 85 18.00 5.63 -26.51
C THR A 85 17.53 4.90 -25.26
N LYS A 86 18.31 5.03 -24.19
CA LYS A 86 17.97 4.50 -22.87
C LYS A 86 17.43 5.62 -22.01
N HIS A 87 16.18 5.49 -21.58
CA HIS A 87 15.55 6.39 -20.62
C HIS A 87 15.53 5.73 -19.24
N THR A 88 16.04 6.40 -18.23
CA THR A 88 16.03 5.94 -16.85
C THR A 88 15.31 6.96 -15.99
N ILE A 89 14.31 6.48 -15.23
CA ILE A 89 13.66 7.27 -14.20
C ILE A 89 14.26 6.82 -12.89
N VAL A 90 14.79 7.75 -12.09
CA VAL A 90 15.28 7.48 -10.75
C VAL A 90 14.66 8.48 -9.78
N MET A 91 14.20 7.98 -8.64
CA MET A 91 13.76 8.80 -7.53
C MET A 91 14.87 8.88 -6.51
N VAL A 92 15.25 10.09 -6.12
CA VAL A 92 16.23 10.36 -5.07
C VAL A 92 15.59 11.34 -4.11
N ASP A 93 15.41 10.92 -2.86
CA ASP A 93 14.75 11.73 -1.84
C ASP A 93 13.34 12.18 -2.20
N GLY A 94 12.59 11.30 -2.87
CA GLY A 94 11.25 11.60 -3.37
C GLY A 94 11.20 12.52 -4.59
N ILE A 95 12.36 12.96 -5.12
CA ILE A 95 12.46 13.79 -6.33
C ILE A 95 12.75 12.88 -7.52
N ALA A 96 11.93 12.96 -8.57
CA ALA A 96 12.11 12.18 -9.79
C ALA A 96 13.10 12.88 -10.74
N TYR A 97 14.06 12.11 -11.24
CA TYR A 97 15.03 12.49 -12.26
C TYR A 97 14.86 11.61 -13.49
N PHE A 98 14.87 12.25 -14.65
CA PHE A 98 14.91 11.58 -15.94
C PHE A 98 16.33 11.66 -16.48
N VAL A 99 16.93 10.50 -16.70
CA VAL A 99 18.25 10.36 -17.30
C VAL A 99 18.06 9.76 -18.69
N THR A 100 18.57 10.43 -19.70
CA THR A 100 18.56 9.93 -21.08
C THR A 100 19.99 9.67 -21.53
N LEU A 101 20.25 8.47 -22.03
CA LEU A 101 21.52 8.08 -22.64
C LEU A 101 21.27 7.71 -24.10
N THR A 102 21.83 8.48 -25.02
CA THR A 102 21.74 8.24 -26.46
C THR A 102 22.86 7.32 -26.95
N ALA A 103 22.69 6.80 -28.17
CA ALA A 103 23.61 5.81 -28.76
C ALA A 103 25.06 6.31 -28.93
N ASP A 104 25.26 7.61 -29.09
CA ASP A 104 26.55 8.29 -29.18
C ASP A 104 27.23 8.48 -27.82
N GLY A 105 26.58 8.07 -26.73
CA GLY A 105 27.09 8.17 -25.36
C GLY A 105 26.77 9.51 -24.68
N THR A 106 25.98 10.39 -25.32
CA THR A 106 25.54 11.63 -24.67
C THR A 106 24.54 11.30 -23.56
N GLU A 107 24.83 11.76 -22.34
CA GLU A 107 23.97 11.60 -21.17
C GLU A 107 23.41 12.96 -20.72
N THR A 108 22.10 13.04 -20.56
CA THR A 108 21.42 14.20 -19.98
C THR A 108 20.59 13.78 -18.78
N ALA A 109 20.51 14.65 -17.78
CA ALA A 109 19.68 14.43 -16.60
C ALA A 109 18.85 15.69 -16.32
N GLU A 110 17.56 15.52 -16.12
CA GLU A 110 16.63 16.59 -15.75
C GLU A 110 15.78 16.18 -14.56
N CYS A 111 15.54 17.12 -13.64
CA CYS A 111 14.58 16.90 -12.57
C CYS A 111 13.16 17.09 -13.11
N SER A 112 12.28 16.14 -12.84
CA SER A 112 10.87 16.37 -13.05
C SER A 112 10.32 17.22 -11.90
N SER A 113 9.82 18.41 -12.23
CA SER A 113 9.00 19.18 -11.29
C SER A 113 7.58 18.62 -11.16
N SER A 114 7.22 17.59 -11.94
CA SER A 114 5.88 17.02 -11.96
C SER A 114 5.67 16.04 -10.81
N SER A 115 4.74 16.39 -9.90
CA SER A 115 4.32 15.52 -8.79
C SER A 115 3.68 14.20 -9.26
N SER A 116 3.23 14.10 -10.51
CA SER A 116 2.62 12.87 -11.04
C SER A 116 3.56 11.66 -11.08
N LEU A 117 4.88 11.88 -11.11
CA LEU A 117 5.89 10.81 -11.12
C LEU A 117 6.34 10.43 -9.72
N ALA A 118 5.90 11.17 -8.71
CA ALA A 118 5.95 10.76 -7.32
C ALA A 118 4.90 9.67 -7.01
N LEU A 119 4.43 8.92 -8.01
CA LEU A 119 3.46 7.82 -7.88
C LEU A 119 3.82 6.86 -6.73
N LEU A 120 5.09 6.55 -6.50
CA LEU A 120 5.54 5.74 -5.37
C LEU A 120 5.26 6.40 -4.01
N ASN A 121 5.33 7.73 -3.92
CA ASN A 121 4.95 8.47 -2.71
C ASN A 121 3.45 8.41 -2.43
N TYR A 122 2.61 8.14 -3.44
CA TYR A 122 1.15 8.03 -3.29
C TYR A 122 0.65 6.59 -3.14
N ILE A 123 1.38 5.61 -3.71
CA ILE A 123 1.03 4.19 -3.62
C ILE A 123 1.07 3.71 -2.16
N ILE A 124 2.12 4.03 -1.40
CA ILE A 124 2.23 3.55 -0.01
C ILE A 124 1.09 4.06 0.88
N PRO A 125 0.76 5.37 0.90
CA PRO A 125 -0.44 5.84 1.58
C PRO A 125 -1.73 5.17 1.11
N ALA A 126 -1.95 5.04 -0.20
CA ALA A 126 -3.14 4.41 -0.75
C ALA A 126 -3.29 2.95 -0.32
N LEU A 127 -2.18 2.20 -0.24
CA LEU A 127 -2.16 0.82 0.27
C LEU A 127 -2.48 0.75 1.76
N ASN A 128 -2.01 1.71 2.56
CA ASN A 128 -2.34 1.78 4.00
C ASN A 128 -3.81 2.13 4.25
N GLU A 129 -4.47 2.80 3.31
CA GLU A 129 -5.90 3.13 3.35
C GLU A 129 -6.79 2.08 2.68
N ALA A 130 -6.23 0.93 2.27
CA ALA A 130 -6.97 -0.13 1.62
C ALA A 130 -8.12 -0.65 2.50
N THR A 131 -9.32 -0.75 1.94
CA THR A 131 -10.52 -1.21 2.67
C THR A 131 -10.93 -2.59 2.22
N ALA A 132 -11.19 -3.51 3.15
CA ALA A 132 -11.69 -4.84 2.82
C ALA A 132 -13.06 -4.78 2.12
N ILE A 133 -13.27 -5.63 1.12
CA ILE A 133 -14.51 -5.75 0.34
C ILE A 133 -14.87 -7.23 0.16
N SER A 134 -16.16 -7.53 -0.02
CA SER A 134 -16.64 -8.91 -0.16
C SER A 134 -16.58 -9.44 -1.60
N SER A 135 -16.59 -8.54 -2.58
CA SER A 135 -16.53 -8.88 -4.01
C SER A 135 -16.11 -7.66 -4.82
N ALA A 136 -15.53 -7.90 -6.00
CA ALA A 136 -15.22 -6.87 -6.97
C ALA A 136 -15.25 -7.40 -8.40
N THR A 137 -15.53 -6.51 -9.33
CA THR A 137 -15.48 -6.78 -10.76
C THR A 137 -14.57 -5.75 -11.41
N VAL A 138 -13.62 -6.20 -12.23
CA VAL A 138 -12.75 -5.34 -13.05
C VAL A 138 -12.91 -5.81 -14.50
N GLU A 139 -13.24 -4.90 -15.41
CA GLU A 139 -13.49 -5.22 -16.83
C GLU A 139 -14.49 -6.38 -17.01
N ASP A 140 -15.62 -6.31 -16.30
CA ASP A 140 -16.69 -7.32 -16.30
C ASP A 140 -16.26 -8.72 -15.83
N LYS A 141 -15.08 -8.85 -15.23
CA LYS A 141 -14.56 -10.09 -14.64
C LYS A 141 -14.55 -9.99 -13.13
N GLU A 142 -15.17 -10.95 -12.48
CA GLU A 142 -15.09 -11.10 -11.02
C GLU A 142 -13.65 -11.41 -10.62
N ILE A 143 -13.15 -10.66 -9.63
CA ILE A 143 -11.81 -10.86 -9.09
C ILE A 143 -11.91 -11.77 -7.87
N THR A 144 -11.16 -12.87 -7.90
CA THR A 144 -11.06 -13.83 -6.79
C THR A 144 -9.62 -13.95 -6.34
N CYS A 145 -9.35 -13.68 -5.07
CA CYS A 145 -8.03 -13.83 -4.48
C CYS A 145 -7.86 -15.22 -3.89
N SER A 146 -6.70 -15.85 -4.07
CA SER A 146 -6.43 -17.19 -3.52
C SER A 146 -6.48 -17.24 -1.98
N SER A 147 -6.18 -16.13 -1.32
CA SER A 147 -6.30 -15.96 0.14
C SER A 147 -7.74 -15.77 0.61
N GLY A 148 -8.66 -15.39 -0.28
CA GLY A 148 -10.01 -14.92 0.05
C GLY A 148 -10.08 -13.45 0.46
N ASP A 149 -8.93 -12.82 0.79
CA ASP A 149 -8.88 -11.43 1.20
C ASP A 149 -8.81 -10.49 -0.01
N LEU A 150 -9.85 -9.68 -0.17
CA LEU A 150 -10.02 -8.73 -1.27
C LEU A 150 -10.09 -7.31 -0.69
N PHE A 151 -9.30 -6.40 -1.24
CA PHE A 151 -9.26 -5.01 -0.78
C PHE A 151 -9.51 -4.04 -1.92
N LYS A 152 -10.16 -2.93 -1.61
CA LYS A 152 -10.29 -1.76 -2.49
C LYS A 152 -9.19 -0.77 -2.13
N VAL A 153 -8.46 -0.31 -3.15
CA VAL A 153 -7.45 0.74 -3.06
C VAL A 153 -7.89 1.90 -3.96
N VAL A 154 -7.77 3.13 -3.46
CA VAL A 154 -8.06 4.33 -4.24
C VAL A 154 -6.77 5.11 -4.43
N LEU A 155 -6.40 5.38 -5.68
CA LEU A 155 -5.20 6.15 -6.02
C LEU A 155 -5.60 7.27 -6.98
N GLY A 156 -5.66 8.50 -6.48
CA GLY A 156 -6.25 9.61 -7.22
C GLY A 156 -7.76 9.38 -7.42
N ASP A 157 -8.20 9.40 -8.67
CA ASP A 157 -9.57 9.08 -9.10
C ASP A 157 -9.77 7.63 -9.53
N ALA A 158 -8.69 6.84 -9.58
CA ALA A 158 -8.73 5.45 -10.00
C ALA A 158 -8.99 4.50 -8.81
N ILE A 159 -9.83 3.49 -9.06
CA ILE A 159 -10.16 2.43 -8.10
C ILE A 159 -9.48 1.14 -8.56
N PHE A 160 -8.80 0.50 -7.62
CA PHE A 160 -8.10 -0.75 -7.82
C PHE A 160 -8.58 -1.81 -6.83
N VAL A 161 -8.44 -3.06 -7.24
CA VAL A 161 -8.73 -4.24 -6.44
C VAL A 161 -7.43 -4.94 -6.10
N LEU A 162 -7.13 -5.11 -4.82
CA LEU A 162 -5.91 -5.72 -4.33
C LEU A 162 -6.18 -7.12 -3.78
N CYS A 163 -5.36 -8.07 -4.22
CA CYS A 163 -5.25 -9.42 -3.67
C CYS A 163 -3.94 -9.56 -2.89
N ALA A 164 -4.03 -9.72 -1.58
CA ALA A 164 -2.87 -9.98 -0.74
C ALA A 164 -2.48 -11.46 -0.84
N SER A 165 -1.18 -11.73 -1.04
CA SER A 165 -0.61 -13.08 -1.12
C SER A 165 0.34 -13.38 0.05
N GLY A 166 0.13 -12.73 1.20
CA GLY A 166 0.97 -12.87 2.39
C GLY A 166 2.41 -12.45 2.13
N SER A 167 3.38 -13.31 2.45
CA SER A 167 4.80 -13.04 2.22
C SER A 167 5.21 -13.00 0.73
N SER A 168 4.35 -13.47 -0.16
CA SER A 168 4.60 -13.49 -1.61
C SER A 168 4.21 -12.17 -2.29
N GLY A 169 3.87 -11.13 -1.52
CA GLY A 169 3.51 -9.81 -2.03
C GLY A 169 2.01 -9.66 -2.29
N PHE A 170 1.67 -8.89 -3.32
CA PHE A 170 0.29 -8.59 -3.66
C PHE A 170 0.12 -8.34 -5.16
N ILE A 171 -1.12 -8.53 -5.62
CA ILE A 171 -1.53 -8.23 -6.99
C ILE A 171 -2.58 -7.14 -6.92
N VAL A 172 -2.49 -6.16 -7.79
CA VAL A 172 -3.47 -5.08 -7.95
C VAL A 172 -4.07 -5.17 -9.35
N TYR A 173 -5.39 -5.19 -9.43
CA TYR A 173 -6.15 -5.18 -10.66
C TYR A 173 -6.85 -3.83 -10.84
N GLY A 174 -6.73 -3.24 -12.01
CA GLY A 174 -7.40 -1.98 -12.37
C GLY A 174 -7.91 -2.00 -13.81
N SER A 175 -8.78 -1.06 -14.16
CA SER A 175 -9.23 -0.92 -15.57
C SER A 175 -8.10 -0.50 -16.51
N ASP A 176 -7.10 0.19 -15.98
CA ASP A 176 -6.10 0.90 -16.80
C ASP A 176 -4.72 0.23 -16.71
N LEU A 177 -4.42 -0.39 -15.57
CA LEU A 177 -3.20 -1.14 -15.34
C LEU A 177 -3.42 -2.22 -14.29
N ASP A 178 -2.56 -3.24 -14.33
CA ASP A 178 -2.37 -4.21 -13.26
C ASP A 178 -0.95 -4.02 -12.66
N ILE A 179 -0.80 -4.34 -11.37
CA ILE A 179 0.49 -4.31 -10.65
C ILE A 179 0.72 -5.66 -9.98
N THR A 180 1.96 -6.14 -9.97
CA THR A 180 2.38 -7.30 -9.18
C THR A 180 3.67 -6.98 -8.44
N VAL A 181 3.75 -7.36 -7.17
CA VAL A 181 4.93 -7.19 -6.30
C VAL A 181 5.38 -8.53 -5.78
#